data_AF-A0A1H3FFM3-F1
#
_entry.id   AF-A0A1H3FFM3-F1
#
_cell.length_a   1.000
_cell.length_b   1.000
_cell.length_c   1.000
_cell.angle_alpha   90.00
_cell.angle_beta   90.00
_cell.angle_gamma   90.00
#
_symmetry.space_group_name_H-M   'P 1'
#
loop_
_entity.id
_entity.type
_entity.pdbx_description
1 polymer ?
#
loop_
_entity_poly.entity_id
_entity_poly.type
_entity_poly.pdbx_seq_one_letter_code
_entity_poly.pdbx_strand_id
1 'polypeptide(L)'
;MAEDQHKMAMQAIGLAAQILTQQAEPLVRLVEAERSMHSHLHITDPTLYRRAIGDEGLRQQVKLAKAAMAFIAAVQDVKAEIAEREGRADG
;
A
#
# COMPACT_ATOMS: atom_id res chain seq x y z
N MET A 1 14.99 2.47 28.20
CA MET A 1 14.91 3.68 27.35
C MET A 1 15.00 3.35 25.87
N ALA A 2 16.16 2.95 25.32
CA ALA A 2 16.29 2.62 23.88
C ALA A 2 15.53 1.34 23.49
N GLU A 3 15.54 0.33 24.34
CA GLU A 3 14.85 -0.94 24.13
C GLU A 3 13.31 -0.78 24.14
N ASP A 4 12.80 0.08 25.03
CA ASP A 4 11.37 0.41 25.08
C ASP A 4 10.91 1.16 23.83
N GLN A 5 11.72 2.11 23.34
CA GLN A 5 11.44 2.83 22.09
C GLN A 5 11.45 1.91 20.88
N HIS A 6 12.40 0.98 20.83
CA HIS A 6 12.46 -0.03 19.78
C HIS A 6 11.20 -0.91 19.77
N LYS A 7 10.78 -1.41 20.94
CA LYS A 7 9.56 -2.22 21.07
C LYS A 7 8.30 -1.47 20.64
N MET A 8 8.16 -0.21 21.05
CA MET A 8 7.04 0.64 20.63
C MET A 8 7.03 0.86 19.11
N ALA A 9 8.19 1.09 18.49
CA ALA A 9 8.29 1.26 17.03
C ALA A 9 7.83 -0.01 16.30
N MET A 10 8.27 -1.19 16.75
CA MET A 10 7.86 -2.47 16.15
C MET A 10 6.35 -2.73 16.31
N GLN A 11 5.78 -2.38 17.47
CA GLN A 11 4.34 -2.47 17.71
C GLN A 11 3.55 -1.53 16.79
N ALA A 12 4.03 -0.29 16.61
CA ALA A 12 3.40 0.68 15.70
C ALA A 12 3.41 0.19 14.25
N ILE A 13 4.52 -0.39 13.78
CA ILE A 13 4.62 -1.02 12.46
C ILE A 13 3.59 -2.15 12.32
N GLY A 14 3.52 -3.03 13.31
CA GLY A 14 2.56 -4.15 13.30
C GLY A 14 1.11 -3.68 13.26
N LEU A 15 0.76 -2.67 14.07
CA LEU A 15 -0.58 -2.09 14.09
C LEU A 15 -0.94 -1.44 12.75
N ALA A 16 -0.02 -0.64 12.18
CA ALA A 16 -0.22 -0.02 10.88
C ALA A 16 -0.46 -1.08 9.80
N ALA A 17 0.33 -2.16 9.79
CA ALA A 17 0.16 -3.25 8.83
C ALA A 17 -1.20 -3.94 8.98
N GLN A 18 -1.65 -4.19 10.21
CA GLN A 18 -2.95 -4.78 10.46
C GLN A 18 -4.09 -3.89 9.93
N ILE A 19 -4.07 -2.60 10.25
CA ILE A 19 -5.09 -1.65 9.80
C ILE A 19 -5.10 -1.55 8.27
N LEU A 20 -3.93 -1.35 7.66
CA LEU A 20 -3.83 -1.16 6.20
C LEU A 20 -4.17 -2.43 5.41
N THR A 21 -3.84 -3.61 5.92
CA THR A 21 -4.21 -4.89 5.28
C THR A 21 -5.72 -5.04 5.14
N GLN A 22 -6.51 -4.60 6.13
CA GLN A 22 -7.98 -4.63 6.03
C GLN A 22 -8.53 -3.67 4.96
N GLN A 23 -7.72 -2.70 4.53
CA GLN A 23 -8.07 -1.72 3.50
C GLN A 23 -7.42 -2.04 2.14
N ALA A 24 -6.77 -3.20 1.99
CA ALA A 24 -6.03 -3.53 0.78
C ALA A 24 -6.90 -3.47 -0.49
N GLU A 25 -8.11 -4.01 -0.45
CA GLU A 25 -9.02 -4.01 -1.60
C GLU A 25 -9.43 -2.58 -2.03
N PRO A 26 -9.92 -1.69 -1.14
CA PRO A 26 -10.14 -0.28 -1.48
C PRO A 26 -8.92 0.43 -2.07
N LEU A 27 -7.72 0.17 -1.53
CA LEU A 27 -6.47 0.78 -2.01
C LEU A 27 -6.14 0.31 -3.43
N VAL A 28 -6.29 -1.00 -3.71
CA VAL A 28 -6.11 -1.56 -5.05
C VAL A 28 -7.08 -0.93 -6.04
N ARG A 29 -8.38 -0.85 -5.69
CA ARG A 29 -9.40 -0.25 -6.57
C ARG A 29 -9.10 1.21 -6.91
N LEU A 30 -8.56 1.98 -5.98
CA LEU A 30 -8.15 3.36 -6.23
C LEU A 30 -7.01 3.45 -7.25
N VAL A 31 -6.02 2.55 -7.17
CA VAL A 31 -4.92 2.48 -8.15
C VAL A 31 -5.41 1.98 -9.51
N GLU A 32 -6.33 1.01 -9.52
CA GLU A 32 -6.93 0.51 -10.76
C GLU A 32 -7.79 1.56 -11.45
N ALA A 33 -8.51 2.40 -10.69
CA ALA A 33 -9.28 3.51 -11.23
C ALA A 33 -8.37 4.52 -11.98
N GLU A 34 -7.22 4.89 -11.38
CA GLU A 34 -6.21 5.73 -12.06
C GLU A 34 -5.74 5.09 -13.37
N ARG A 35 -5.38 3.79 -13.32
CA ARG A 35 -4.90 3.07 -14.50
C ARG A 35 -5.96 2.97 -15.60
N SER A 36 -7.20 2.70 -15.21
CA SER A 36 -8.35 2.65 -16.12
C SER A 36 -8.55 3.99 -16.80
N MET A 37 -8.47 5.10 -16.04
CA MET A 37 -8.57 6.44 -16.59
C MET A 37 -7.49 6.72 -17.64
N HIS A 38 -6.24 6.34 -17.37
CA HIS A 38 -5.15 6.47 -18.34
C HIS A 38 -5.35 5.59 -19.57
N SER A 39 -5.92 4.40 -19.44
CA SER A 39 -6.05 3.45 -20.55
C SER A 39 -7.28 3.66 -21.43
N HIS A 40 -8.40 4.13 -20.86
CA HIS A 40 -9.71 4.10 -21.53
C HIS A 40 -10.36 5.47 -21.64
N LEU A 41 -10.31 6.30 -20.59
CA LEU A 41 -10.98 7.60 -20.58
C LEU A 41 -10.42 8.55 -21.65
N HIS A 42 -9.13 8.46 -21.98
CA HIS A 42 -8.54 9.30 -23.04
C HIS A 42 -9.16 9.03 -24.42
N ILE A 43 -9.82 7.88 -24.61
CA ILE A 43 -10.52 7.49 -25.84
C ILE A 43 -12.00 7.82 -25.74
N THR A 44 -12.65 7.46 -24.63
CA THR A 44 -14.12 7.51 -24.50
C THR A 44 -14.65 8.84 -23.97
N ASP A 45 -13.91 9.54 -23.11
CA ASP A 45 -14.20 10.91 -22.68
C ASP A 45 -12.90 11.72 -22.43
N PRO A 46 -12.33 12.30 -23.50
CA PRO A 46 -11.07 13.06 -23.44
C PRO A 46 -11.16 14.34 -22.60
N THR A 47 -12.37 14.85 -22.33
CA THR A 47 -12.58 16.06 -21.54
C THR A 47 -12.49 15.73 -20.06
N LEU A 48 -13.19 14.67 -19.64
CA LEU A 48 -13.09 14.14 -18.28
C LEU A 48 -11.66 13.68 -17.98
N TYR A 49 -11.00 13.03 -18.93
CA TYR A 49 -9.59 12.64 -18.82
C TYR A 49 -8.67 13.83 -18.55
N ARG A 50 -8.77 14.90 -19.35
CA ARG A 50 -7.94 16.11 -19.19
C ARG A 50 -8.16 16.81 -17.85
N ARG A 51 -9.41 16.83 -17.35
CA ARG A 51 -9.71 17.39 -16.04
C ARG A 51 -9.07 16.58 -14.91
N ALA A 52 -9.13 15.25 -15.02
CA ALA A 52 -8.71 14.37 -13.95
C ALA A 52 -7.19 14.12 -13.92
N ILE A 53 -6.50 14.12 -15.07
CA ILE A 53 -5.02 14.05 -15.10
C ILE A 53 -4.36 15.32 -14.54
N GLY A 54 -5.07 16.45 -14.59
CA GLY A 54 -4.63 17.70 -13.96
C GLY A 54 -4.99 17.82 -12.47
N ASP A 55 -5.70 16.84 -11.90
CA ASP A 55 -6.11 16.87 -10.50
C ASP A 55 -4.97 16.38 -9.59
N GLU A 56 -4.33 17.34 -8.95
CA GLU A 56 -3.25 17.10 -7.98
C GLU A 56 -3.70 16.25 -6.78
N GLY A 57 -4.96 16.41 -6.34
CA GLY A 57 -5.52 15.67 -5.22
C GLY A 57 -5.66 14.19 -5.54
N LEU A 58 -6.19 13.86 -6.72
CA LEU A 58 -6.28 12.47 -7.18
C LEU A 58 -4.89 11.82 -7.27
N ARG A 59 -3.91 12.53 -7.85
CA ARG A 59 -2.52 12.06 -7.94
C ARG A 59 -1.93 11.75 -6.57
N GLN A 60 -2.15 12.62 -5.58
CA GLN A 60 -1.65 12.43 -4.22
C GLN A 60 -2.32 11.25 -3.51
N GLN A 61 -3.63 11.08 -3.67
CA GLN A 61 -4.37 9.95 -3.11
C GLN A 61 -3.85 8.62 -3.67
N VAL A 62 -3.63 8.54 -4.99
CA VAL A 62 -3.07 7.34 -5.62
C VAL A 62 -1.64 7.08 -5.15
N LYS A 63 -0.82 8.13 -4.99
CA LYS A 63 0.54 8.01 -4.44
C LYS A 63 0.52 7.41 -3.03
N LEU A 64 -0.39 7.88 -2.17
CA LEU A 64 -0.56 7.34 -0.82
C LEU A 64 -1.01 5.88 -0.85
N ALA A 65 -1.93 5.52 -1.74
CA ALA A 65 -2.39 4.14 -1.87
C ALA A 65 -1.28 3.19 -2.32
N LYS A 66 -0.48 3.58 -3.32
CA LYS A 66 0.71 2.83 -3.77
C LYS A 66 1.70 2.63 -2.62
N ALA A 67 1.97 3.67 -1.83
CA ALA A 67 2.86 3.59 -0.68
C ALA A 67 2.32 2.66 0.43
N ALA A 68 1.03 2.73 0.74
CA ALA A 68 0.40 1.85 1.72
C ALA A 68 0.46 0.38 1.30
N MET A 69 0.20 0.07 0.02
CA MET A 69 0.33 -1.29 -0.50
C MET A 69 1.78 -1.80 -0.44
N ALA A 70 2.76 -0.96 -0.82
CA ALA A 70 4.17 -1.33 -0.73
C ALA A 70 4.60 -1.60 0.72
N PHE A 71 4.10 -0.82 1.68
CA PHE A 71 4.34 -1.06 3.10
C PHE A 71 3.76 -2.41 3.56
N ILE A 72 2.52 -2.73 3.17
CA ILE A 72 1.90 -4.03 3.50
C ILE A 72 2.77 -5.17 2.95
N ALA A 73 3.18 -5.09 1.68
CA ALA A 73 4.02 -6.10 1.04
C ALA A 73 5.33 -6.31 1.79
N ALA A 74 6.06 -5.22 2.11
CA ALA A 74 7.31 -5.30 2.85
C ALA A 74 7.15 -5.96 4.23
N VAL A 75 6.06 -5.68 4.95
CA VAL A 75 5.79 -6.34 6.24
C VAL A 75 5.49 -7.83 6.05
N GLN A 76 4.74 -8.20 5.01
CA GLN A 76 4.45 -9.61 4.71
C GLN A 76 5.72 -10.38 4.34
N ASP A 77 6.59 -9.79 3.53
CA ASP A 77 7.87 -10.40 3.14
C ASP A 77 8.76 -10.65 4.37
N VAL A 78 8.91 -9.66 5.25
CA VAL A 78 9.68 -9.82 6.50
C VAL A 78 9.06 -10.90 7.40
N LYS A 79 7.72 -10.98 7.50
CA LYS A 79 7.06 -12.04 8.27
C LYS A 79 7.32 -13.43 7.67
N ALA A 80 7.32 -13.55 6.34
CA ALA A 80 7.63 -14.80 5.66
C ALA A 80 9.09 -15.22 5.92
N GLU A 81 10.04 -14.29 5.81
CA GLU A 81 11.45 -14.56 6.12
C GLU A 81 11.68 -15.05 7.56
N ILE A 82 10.97 -14.46 8.53
CA ILE A 82 11.06 -14.88 9.94
C ILE A 82 10.50 -16.30 10.10
N ALA A 83 9.32 -16.58 9.55
CA ALA A 83 8.70 -17.89 9.62
C ALA A 83 9.56 -19.00 8.98
N GLU A 84 10.24 -18.71 7.87
CA GLU A 84 11.17 -19.65 7.24
C GLU A 84 12.40 -19.93 8.12
N ARG A 85 12.92 -18.93 8.84
CA ARG A 85 14.06 -19.12 9.74
C ARG A 85 13.67 -19.95 10.96
N GLU A 86 12.51 -19.68 11.54
CA GLU A 86 11.97 -20.44 12.67
C GLU A 86 11.70 -21.91 12.27
N GLY A 87 11.08 -22.15 11.11
CA GLY A 87 10.82 -23.49 10.61
C GLY A 87 12.08 -24.31 10.25
N ARG A 88 13.24 -23.66 10.01
CA ARG A 88 14.54 -24.34 9.82
C ARG A 88 15.28 -24.63 11.12
N ALA A 89 14.89 -24.01 12.24
CA ALA A 89 15.51 -24.27 13.53
C ALA A 89 14.94 -25.53 14.22
N ASP A 90 13.76 -25.98 13.80
CA ASP A 90 13.00 -27.09 14.37
C ASP A 90 13.12 -28.42 13.59
N GLY A 91 14.02 -28.51 12.59
CA GLY A 91 14.25 -29.70 11.75
C GLY A 91 15.72 -30.11 11.70
#